data_AF-A0A346PMP6-F1
#
_entry.id   AF-A0A346PMP6-F1
#
_cell.length_a   1.000
_cell.length_b   1.000
_cell.length_c   1.000
_cell.angle_alpha   90.00
_cell.angle_beta   90.00
_cell.angle_gamma   90.00
#
_symmetry.space_group_name_H-M   'P 1'
#
loop_
_entity.id
_entity.type
_entity.pdbx_description
1 polymer ?
#
loop_
_entity_poly.entity_id
_entity_poly.type
_entity_poly.pdbx_seq_one_letter_code
_entity_poly.pdbx_strand_id
1 'polypeptide(L)'
;MTTYRWTHSRPIRKHRDDLSTVEQGDEFEPTESELKHFSDRIEVVEDADPDESDKADETNAAPIDPSEYTIGELENELADVDDRDALIAVGKLESEQQDRDGALEAVEDRIAEIEGSED
;
A
#
# COMPACT_ATOMS: atom_id res chain seq x y z
N MET A 1 4.49 0.45 -14.93
CA MET A 1 5.56 -0.34 -15.60
C MET A 1 6.88 0.08 -14.97
N THR A 2 7.62 -0.83 -14.34
CA THR A 2 8.80 -0.44 -13.55
C THR A 2 9.99 -0.16 -14.47
N THR A 3 10.41 1.11 -14.50
CA THR A 3 11.61 1.56 -15.20
C THR A 3 12.81 1.60 -14.28
N TYR A 4 13.99 1.32 -14.83
CA TYR A 4 15.24 1.33 -14.09
C TYR A 4 16.23 2.25 -14.79
N ARG A 5 17.00 3.00 -14.00
CA ARG A 5 18.10 3.81 -14.51
C ARG A 5 19.41 3.08 -14.36
N TRP A 6 20.19 3.07 -15.42
CA TRP A 6 21.55 2.54 -15.38
C TRP A 6 22.49 3.47 -14.63
N THR A 7 23.11 3.02 -13.55
CA THR A 7 23.98 3.86 -12.72
C THR A 7 25.47 3.68 -13.00
N HIS A 8 25.84 2.67 -13.78
CA HIS A 8 27.22 2.29 -14.00
C HIS A 8 27.85 2.99 -15.22
N SER A 9 29.13 3.34 -15.15
CA SER A 9 29.79 4.08 -16.25
C SER A 9 30.08 3.24 -17.50
N ARG A 10 29.83 1.92 -17.47
CA ARG A 10 30.00 1.05 -18.64
C ARG A 10 28.66 0.83 -19.32
N PRO A 11 28.52 1.13 -20.62
CA PRO A 11 27.26 0.91 -21.32
C PRO A 11 26.97 -0.59 -21.45
N ILE A 12 25.68 -0.96 -21.42
CA ILE A 12 25.23 -2.34 -21.67
C ILE A 12 24.38 -2.43 -22.92
N ARG A 13 24.40 -3.60 -23.58
CA ARG A 13 23.49 -3.91 -24.68
C ARG A 13 22.33 -4.74 -24.15
N LYS A 14 21.11 -4.28 -24.41
CA LYS A 14 19.86 -4.93 -24.00
C LYS A 14 19.59 -6.24 -24.74
N HIS A 15 19.77 -6.24 -26.05
CA HIS A 15 19.48 -7.39 -26.90
C HIS A 15 20.66 -7.73 -27.78
N ARG A 16 20.79 -9.02 -28.08
CA ARG A 16 21.80 -9.53 -29.02
C ARG A 16 21.55 -9.02 -30.44
N ASP A 17 20.30 -8.74 -30.77
CA ASP A 17 19.82 -8.33 -32.10
C ASP A 17 19.50 -6.83 -32.19
N ASP A 18 19.55 -6.11 -31.08
CA ASP A 18 19.32 -4.66 -31.03
C ASP A 18 20.64 -3.94 -30.70
N LEU A 19 20.99 -2.95 -31.52
CA LEU A 19 22.23 -2.19 -31.37
C LEU A 19 22.14 -1.10 -30.30
N SER A 20 20.98 -0.92 -29.65
CA SER A 20 20.82 0.11 -28.64
C SER A 20 21.60 -0.25 -27.38
N THR A 21 22.39 0.72 -26.93
CA THR A 21 23.16 0.65 -25.69
C THR A 21 22.54 1.56 -24.66
N VAL A 22 22.39 1.05 -23.43
CA VAL A 22 21.97 1.85 -22.28
C VAL A 22 23.21 2.50 -21.69
N GLU A 23 23.21 3.84 -21.63
CA GLU A 23 24.29 4.65 -21.08
C GLU A 23 24.04 5.01 -19.62
N GLN A 24 25.04 5.56 -18.93
CA GLN A 24 24.88 6.00 -17.54
C GLN A 24 23.83 7.12 -17.46
N GLY A 25 22.81 6.91 -16.62
CA GLY A 25 21.68 7.81 -16.46
C GLY A 25 20.50 7.50 -17.38
N ASP A 26 20.66 6.59 -18.34
CA ASP A 26 19.60 6.20 -19.27
C ASP A 26 18.58 5.27 -18.59
N GLU A 27 17.31 5.47 -18.92
CA GLU A 27 16.17 4.79 -18.31
C GLU A 27 15.64 3.69 -19.20
N PHE A 28 15.37 2.53 -18.60
CA PHE A 28 15.23 1.31 -19.36
C PHE A 28 14.44 0.24 -18.60
N GLU A 29 13.72 -0.60 -19.34
CA GLU A 29 13.03 -1.77 -18.79
C GLU A 29 13.93 -3.03 -18.95
N PRO A 30 14.59 -3.53 -17.89
CA PRO A 30 15.33 -4.78 -17.90
C PRO A 30 14.39 -5.99 -17.89
N THR A 31 14.79 -7.06 -18.56
CA THR A 31 14.17 -8.39 -18.36
C THR A 31 14.52 -8.97 -16.97
N GLU A 32 13.77 -9.96 -16.48
CA GLU A 32 14.07 -10.66 -15.21
C GLU A 32 15.52 -11.18 -15.12
N SER A 33 16.07 -11.63 -16.25
CA SER A 33 17.46 -12.11 -16.30
C SER A 33 18.47 -10.97 -16.16
N GLU A 34 18.17 -9.81 -16.75
CA GLU A 34 18.99 -8.61 -16.66
C GLU A 34 18.92 -7.99 -15.26
N LEU A 35 17.74 -7.93 -14.65
CA LEU A 35 17.56 -7.51 -13.26
C LEU A 35 18.45 -8.31 -12.31
N LYS A 36 18.44 -9.64 -12.46
CA LYS A 36 19.28 -10.51 -11.64
C LYS A 36 20.77 -10.24 -11.83
N HIS A 37 21.19 -9.97 -13.07
CA HIS A 37 22.61 -9.79 -13.39
C HIS A 37 23.13 -8.37 -13.09
N PHE A 38 22.25 -7.37 -13.14
CA PHE A 38 22.59 -5.96 -13.04
C PHE A 38 21.99 -5.26 -11.83
N SER A 39 21.40 -5.99 -10.88
CA SER A 39 20.80 -5.46 -9.64
C SER A 39 21.69 -4.45 -8.88
N ASP A 40 23.02 -4.62 -8.92
CA ASP A 40 24.00 -3.71 -8.30
C ASP A 40 24.31 -2.45 -9.14
N ARG A 41 23.87 -2.41 -10.40
CA ARG A 41 24.24 -1.42 -11.43
C ARG A 41 23.06 -0.62 -11.97
N ILE A 42 21.88 -0.85 -11.41
CA ILE A 42 20.64 -0.19 -11.79
C ILE A 42 19.97 0.35 -10.53
N GLU A 43 19.30 1.48 -10.70
CA GLU A 43 18.46 2.10 -9.67
C GLU A 43 17.03 2.05 -10.17
N VAL A 44 16.07 1.71 -9.30
CA VAL A 44 14.66 1.77 -9.66
C VAL A 44 14.28 3.25 -9.80
N VAL A 45 13.85 3.64 -11.00
CA VAL A 45 13.29 4.95 -11.26
C VAL A 45 11.82 4.72 -11.45
N GLU A 46 11.16 4.58 -10.31
CA GLU A 46 9.72 4.49 -10.21
C GLU A 46 9.16 5.87 -10.59
N ASP A 47 8.48 5.97 -11.74
CA ASP A 47 7.40 6.95 -11.84
C ASP A 47 6.42 6.53 -10.75
N ALA A 48 6.18 7.43 -9.79
CA ALA A 48 5.44 7.15 -8.58
C ALA A 48 4.03 6.63 -8.88
N ASP A 49 3.88 5.32 -9.01
CA ASP A 49 2.70 4.61 -8.59
C ASP A 49 2.95 4.24 -7.13
N PRO A 50 2.43 4.98 -6.14
CA PRO A 50 2.37 4.53 -4.76
C PRO A 50 1.33 3.40 -4.62
N ASP A 51 1.48 2.34 -5.40
CA ASP A 51 0.66 1.13 -5.35
C ASP A 51 1.53 -0.08 -4.95
N GLU A 52 2.43 0.14 -3.99
CA GLU A 52 2.77 -0.90 -3.01
C GLU A 52 1.65 -1.00 -1.96
N SER A 53 0.40 -1.18 -2.40
CA SER A 53 -0.72 -1.59 -1.55
C SER A 53 -1.45 -2.83 -2.07
N ASP A 54 -0.91 -3.55 -3.06
CA ASP A 54 -1.38 -4.90 -3.39
C ASP A 54 -0.66 -5.95 -2.53
N LYS A 55 -0.84 -5.85 -1.20
CA LYS A 55 -0.69 -6.94 -0.21
C LYS A 55 -1.52 -6.67 1.05
N ALA A 56 -2.80 -6.42 0.87
CA ALA A 56 -3.83 -6.79 1.85
C ALA A 56 -4.88 -7.61 1.09
N ASP A 57 -4.60 -8.89 0.85
CA ASP A 57 -5.29 -9.94 1.61
C ASP A 57 -6.80 -9.67 1.72
N GLU A 58 -7.49 -9.95 0.62
CA GLU A 58 -8.95 -9.94 0.46
C GLU A 58 -9.64 -11.02 1.34
N THR A 59 -9.12 -11.33 2.53
CA THR A 59 -9.62 -12.40 3.40
C THR A 59 -9.77 -12.04 4.89
N ASN A 60 -9.67 -10.75 5.27
CA ASN A 60 -10.16 -10.27 6.57
C ASN A 60 -10.83 -8.89 6.47
N ALA A 61 -11.83 -8.78 5.59
CA ALA A 61 -12.54 -7.53 5.35
C ALA A 61 -13.30 -7.11 6.61
N ALA A 62 -12.78 -6.10 7.32
CA ALA A 62 -13.61 -5.27 8.17
C ALA A 62 -14.81 -4.77 7.33
N PRO A 63 -16.01 -4.64 7.91
CA PRO A 63 -17.21 -4.27 7.15
C PRO A 63 -17.12 -2.85 6.55
N ILE A 64 -16.25 -2.01 7.12
CA ILE A 64 -16.05 -0.62 6.76
C ILE A 64 -14.54 -0.39 6.67
N ASP A 65 -14.10 0.24 5.58
CA ASP A 65 -12.74 0.79 5.50
C ASP A 65 -12.77 2.24 6.01
N PRO A 66 -12.09 2.56 7.12
CA PRO A 66 -12.11 3.88 7.71
C PRO A 66 -11.32 4.91 6.89
N SER A 67 -10.40 4.50 6.02
CA SER A 67 -9.62 5.41 5.18
C SER A 67 -10.45 6.09 4.11
N GLU A 68 -11.50 5.43 3.65
CA GLU A 68 -12.47 5.97 2.69
C GLU A 68 -13.41 7.03 3.29
N TYR A 69 -13.44 7.18 4.62
CA TYR A 69 -14.32 8.12 5.32
C TYR A 69 -13.54 9.18 6.10
N THR A 70 -14.16 10.37 6.22
CA THR A 70 -13.73 11.35 7.23
C THR A 70 -14.18 10.89 8.62
N ILE A 71 -13.57 11.40 9.68
CA ILE A 71 -13.90 11.00 11.08
C ILE A 71 -15.40 11.09 11.35
N GLY A 72 -16.05 12.19 10.97
CA GLY A 72 -17.49 12.37 11.20
C GLY A 72 -18.39 11.48 10.33
N GLU A 73 -17.94 11.07 9.15
CA GLU A 73 -18.66 10.10 8.31
C GLU A 73 -18.47 8.68 8.83
N LEU A 74 -17.26 8.37 9.31
CA LEU A 74 -16.92 7.10 9.94
C LEU A 74 -17.76 6.89 11.21
N GLU A 75 -17.87 7.89 12.09
CA GLU A 75 -18.75 7.83 13.27
C GLU A 75 -20.20 7.45 12.91
N ASN A 76 -20.72 8.00 11.81
CA ASN A 76 -22.07 7.69 11.35
C ASN A 76 -22.21 6.27 10.79
N GLU A 77 -21.21 5.77 10.05
CA GLU A 77 -21.20 4.39 9.55
C GLU A 77 -21.03 3.38 10.70
N LEU A 78 -20.15 3.66 11.66
CA LEU A 78 -19.93 2.81 12.83
C LEU A 78 -21.18 2.69 13.70
N ALA A 79 -22.04 3.71 13.72
CA ALA A 79 -23.31 3.67 14.44
C ALA A 79 -24.29 2.61 13.91
N ASP A 80 -24.19 2.21 12.63
CA ASP A 80 -24.99 1.13 12.04
C ASP A 80 -24.37 -0.26 12.30
N VAL A 81 -23.14 -0.32 12.80
CA VAL A 81 -22.44 -1.56 13.16
C VAL A 81 -22.69 -1.89 14.63
N ASP A 82 -23.34 -3.03 14.87
CA ASP A 82 -23.59 -3.61 16.20
C ASP A 82 -22.70 -4.83 16.50
N ASP A 83 -21.73 -5.13 15.64
CA ASP A 83 -20.83 -6.27 15.81
C ASP A 83 -19.46 -5.82 16.36
N ARG A 84 -19.15 -6.28 17.58
CA ARG A 84 -17.92 -5.94 18.29
C ARG A 84 -16.65 -6.38 17.56
N ASP A 85 -16.63 -7.62 17.07
CA ASP A 85 -15.47 -8.16 16.35
C ASP A 85 -15.23 -7.39 15.05
N ALA A 86 -16.30 -6.97 14.40
CA ALA A 86 -16.24 -6.13 13.21
C ALA A 86 -15.65 -4.74 13.50
N LEU A 87 -16.06 -4.09 14.59
CA LEU A 87 -15.49 -2.80 15.03
C LEU A 87 -14.00 -2.91 15.39
N ILE A 88 -13.60 -3.99 16.07
CA ILE A 88 -12.18 -4.26 16.38
C ILE A 88 -11.35 -4.39 15.09
N ALA A 89 -11.91 -5.04 14.06
CA ALA A 89 -11.26 -5.15 12.76
C ALA A 89 -11.08 -3.77 12.10
N VAL A 90 -12.11 -2.89 12.16
CA VAL A 90 -12.02 -1.51 11.65
C VAL A 90 -10.92 -0.73 12.39
N GLY A 91 -10.87 -0.78 13.72
CA GLY A 91 -9.86 -0.06 14.51
C GLY A 91 -8.44 -0.54 14.23
N LYS A 92 -8.23 -1.85 14.10
CA LYS A 92 -6.92 -2.40 13.72
C LYS A 92 -6.49 -1.90 12.33
N LEU A 93 -7.45 -1.88 11.40
CA LEU A 93 -7.23 -1.49 10.02
C LEU A 93 -6.99 0.04 9.89
N GLU A 94 -7.63 0.87 10.72
CA GLU A 94 -7.29 2.30 10.84
C GLU A 94 -5.85 2.49 11.36
N SER A 95 -5.46 1.77 12.42
CA SER A 95 -4.10 1.88 12.99
C SER A 95 -3.01 1.39 12.05
N GLU A 96 -3.29 0.39 11.21
CA GLU A 96 -2.36 -0.10 10.20
C GLU A 96 -2.26 0.82 8.97
N GLN A 97 -3.28 1.64 8.69
CA GLN A 97 -3.34 2.50 7.51
C GLN A 97 -2.94 3.96 7.79
N GLN A 98 -3.77 4.68 8.54
CA GLN A 98 -3.63 6.13 8.75
C GLN A 98 -3.39 6.52 10.20
N ASP A 99 -3.72 5.66 11.16
CA ASP A 99 -3.53 5.84 12.60
C ASP A 99 -4.07 7.19 13.09
N ARG A 100 -5.26 7.60 12.62
CA ARG A 100 -5.88 8.87 13.04
C ARG A 100 -6.49 8.67 14.43
N ASP A 101 -5.94 9.35 15.43
CA ASP A 101 -6.42 9.28 16.82
C ASP A 101 -7.95 9.43 16.93
N GLY A 102 -8.55 10.39 16.21
CA GLY A 102 -9.99 10.62 16.28
C GLY A 102 -10.85 9.51 15.64
N ALA A 103 -10.33 8.79 14.65
CA ALA A 103 -11.03 7.65 14.07
C ALA A 103 -10.94 6.42 14.98
N LEU A 104 -9.79 6.20 15.62
CA LEU A 104 -9.61 5.16 16.63
C LEU A 104 -10.53 5.40 17.83
N GLU A 105 -10.59 6.63 18.33
CA GLU A 105 -11.46 7.02 19.45
C GLU A 105 -12.94 6.76 19.12
N ALA A 106 -13.39 7.08 17.90
CA ALA A 106 -14.76 6.79 17.44
C ALA A 106 -15.10 5.29 17.43
N VAL A 107 -14.15 4.44 17.01
CA VAL A 107 -14.32 2.97 17.04
C VAL A 107 -14.38 2.46 18.48
N GLU A 108 -13.48 2.94 19.35
CA GLU A 108 -13.44 2.55 20.76
C GLU A 108 -14.71 2.97 21.52
N ASP A 109 -15.22 4.18 21.26
CA ASP A 109 -16.46 4.69 21.86
C ASP A 109 -17.65 3.80 21.46
N ARG A 110 -17.77 3.46 20.17
CA ARG A 110 -18.83 2.57 19.69
C ARG A 110 -18.76 1.16 20.29
N ILE A 111 -17.56 0.59 20.42
CA ILE A 111 -17.37 -0.70 21.11
C ILE A 111 -17.85 -0.61 22.56
N ALA A 112 -17.48 0.46 23.26
CA ALA A 112 -17.87 0.68 24.64
C ALA A 112 -19.40 0.88 24.79
N GLU A 113 -20.06 1.53 23.84
CA GLU A 113 -21.53 1.66 23.82
C GLU A 113 -22.24 0.31 23.71
N ILE A 114 -21.73 -0.59 22.86
CA ILE A 114 -22.28 -1.94 22.67
C ILE A 114 -22.08 -2.77 23.95
N GLU A 115 -20.84 -2.84 24.45
CA GLU A 115 -20.52 -3.61 25.68
C GLU A 115 -21.22 -3.04 26.93
N GLY A 116 -21.48 -1.73 26.96
CA GLY A 116 -22.17 -1.05 28.06
C GLY A 116 -23.70 -1.16 28.05
N SER A 117 -24.29 -1.63 26.96
CA SER A 117 -25.75 -1.78 26.80
C SER A 117 -26.27 -3.16 27.23
N GLU A 118 -25.38 -4.09 27.55
CA GLU A 118 -25.68 -5.45 28.05
C GLU A 118 -25.75 -5.49 29.59
N ASP A 119 -26.72 -4.79 30.20
CA ASP A 119 -27.11 -4.97 31.63
C ASP A 119 -28.64 -4.99 31.82
#